data_AF-A0A662CWP3-F1
#
_entry.id   AF-A0A662CWP3-F1
#
_cell.length_a   1.000
_cell.length_b   1.000
_cell.length_c   1.000
_cell.angle_alpha   90.00
_cell.angle_beta   90.00
_cell.angle_gamma   90.00
#
_symmetry.space_group_name_H-M   'P 1'
#
loop_
_entity.id
_entity.type
_entity.pdbx_description
1 polymer ?
#
loop_
_entity_poly.entity_id
_entity_poly.type
_entity_poly.pdbx_seq_one_letter_code
_entity_poly.pdbx_strand_id
1 'polypeptide(L)'
;MKKGTIFGITIILVWLVSSCALPQKKKVHLYYGEQPPPRFIRVIEASPQKVTFEIRIKFTQSHLYHIIADANDNFIAEGWFPTAKNPRGIYTVTLRPKKGLTFQPGQTYFLCIGEQNPEHILYYSSNYRCLIYYKFTIPQNH
;
A
#
# COMPACT_ATOMS: atom_id res chain seq x y z
N MET A 1 -29.14 -50.32 23.06
CA MET A 1 -28.60 -49.06 23.63
C MET A 1 -27.41 -48.56 22.79
N LYS A 2 -27.57 -47.36 22.21
CA LYS A 2 -26.54 -46.30 22.10
C LYS A 2 -25.14 -46.64 21.55
N LYS A 3 -25.01 -47.18 20.32
CA LYS A 3 -23.70 -47.26 19.62
C LYS A 3 -23.62 -46.43 18.33
N GLY A 4 -24.73 -46.24 17.62
CA GLY A 4 -24.77 -45.44 16.38
C GLY A 4 -24.71 -43.93 16.58
N THR A 5 -25.13 -43.43 17.75
CA THR A 5 -25.21 -41.98 18.03
C THR A 5 -23.85 -41.37 18.38
N ILE A 6 -22.86 -42.18 18.76
CA ILE A 6 -21.54 -41.69 19.20
C ILE A 6 -20.64 -41.38 18.00
N PHE A 7 -20.75 -42.15 16.90
CA PHE A 7 -19.90 -41.97 15.72
C PHE A 7 -20.25 -40.74 14.88
N GLY A 8 -21.52 -40.30 14.89
CA GLY A 8 -21.96 -39.10 14.17
C GLY A 8 -21.47 -37.79 14.81
N ILE A 9 -21.35 -37.76 16.14
CA ILE A 9 -20.94 -36.55 16.88
C ILE A 9 -19.46 -36.25 16.67
N THR A 10 -18.61 -37.28 16.56
CA THR A 10 -17.16 -37.11 16.33
C THR A 10 -16.85 -36.56 14.94
N ILE A 11 -17.60 -36.95 13.91
CA ILE A 11 -17.40 -36.44 12.54
C ILE A 11 -17.80 -34.96 12.44
N ILE A 12 -18.86 -34.55 13.14
CA ILE A 12 -19.30 -33.15 13.17
C ILE A 12 -18.26 -32.27 13.88
N LEU A 13 -17.62 -32.75 14.96
CA LEU A 13 -16.57 -32.01 15.66
C LEU A 13 -15.31 -31.77 14.80
N VAL A 14 -14.95 -32.73 13.94
CA VAL A 14 -13.75 -32.60 13.05
C VAL A 14 -13.98 -31.57 11.94
N TRP A 15 -15.22 -31.36 11.49
CA TRP A 15 -15.54 -30.32 10.50
C TRP A 15 -15.56 -28.90 11.08
N LEU A 16 -15.79 -28.73 12.40
CA LEU A 16 -15.83 -27.43 13.06
C LEU A 16 -14.44 -26.79 13.27
N VAL A 17 -13.35 -27.56 13.19
CA VAL A 17 -11.98 -27.05 13.42
C VAL A 17 -11.32 -26.42 12.17
N SER A 18 -12.01 -26.42 11.01
CA SER A 18 -11.51 -25.83 9.76
C SER A 18 -11.92 -24.37 9.56
N SER A 19 -12.44 -23.70 10.59
CA SER A 19 -12.67 -22.25 10.52
C SER A 19 -11.33 -21.51 10.63
N CYS A 20 -10.55 -21.57 9.55
CA CYS A 20 -9.49 -20.62 9.27
C CYS A 20 -10.19 -19.26 9.09
N ALA A 21 -10.38 -18.55 10.20
CA ALA A 21 -10.84 -17.18 10.18
C ALA A 21 -9.78 -16.38 9.41
N LEU A 22 -10.05 -16.12 8.12
CA LEU A 22 -9.26 -15.20 7.31
C LEU A 22 -9.19 -13.89 8.10
N PRO A 23 -7.98 -13.38 8.40
CA PRO A 23 -7.87 -12.13 9.14
C PRO A 23 -8.59 -11.05 8.35
N GLN A 24 -9.62 -10.47 8.96
CA GLN A 24 -10.34 -9.34 8.41
C GLN A 24 -9.31 -8.25 8.13
N LYS A 25 -9.16 -7.84 6.86
CA LYS A 25 -8.31 -6.71 6.50
C LYS A 25 -8.88 -5.47 7.20
N LYS A 26 -8.20 -5.04 8.26
CA LYS A 26 -8.51 -3.81 8.98
C LYS A 26 -8.45 -2.65 7.98
N LYS A 27 -9.49 -1.81 7.95
CA LYS A 27 -9.48 -0.61 7.13
C LYS A 27 -8.30 0.26 7.58
N VAL A 28 -7.46 0.63 6.62
CA VAL A 28 -6.27 1.44 6.88
C VAL A 28 -6.64 2.91 6.78
N HIS A 29 -6.00 3.73 7.62
CA HIS A 29 -6.06 5.18 7.55
C HIS A 29 -4.64 5.73 7.36
N LEU A 30 -4.43 6.45 6.27
CA LEU A 30 -3.16 7.12 6.01
C LEU A 30 -3.13 8.45 6.76
N TYR A 31 -2.23 8.57 7.74
CA TYR A 31 -2.02 9.83 8.43
C TYR A 31 -1.08 10.72 7.62
N TYR A 32 -1.56 11.89 7.24
CA TYR A 32 -0.88 12.77 6.29
C TYR A 32 0.40 13.34 6.90
N GLY A 33 1.50 13.10 6.21
CA GLY A 33 2.79 13.73 6.49
C GLY A 33 2.90 15.10 5.83
N GLU A 34 4.13 15.49 5.55
CA GLU A 34 4.41 16.70 4.77
C GLU A 34 3.83 16.58 3.36
N GLN A 35 3.29 17.69 2.85
CA GLN A 35 2.70 17.78 1.51
C GLN A 35 3.59 18.64 0.63
N PRO A 36 4.65 18.06 0.04
CA PRO A 36 5.64 18.83 -0.69
C PRO A 36 5.04 19.42 -1.96
N PRO A 37 5.45 20.65 -2.35
CA PRO A 37 5.05 21.23 -3.62
C PRO A 37 5.47 20.38 -4.84
N PRO A 38 4.78 20.49 -6.00
CA PRO A 38 5.08 19.72 -7.21
C PRO A 38 6.52 19.86 -7.75
N ARG A 39 7.27 20.90 -7.35
CA ARG A 39 8.69 21.04 -7.70
C ARG A 39 9.59 19.96 -7.07
N PHE A 40 9.13 19.34 -5.99
CA PHE A 40 9.86 18.31 -5.25
C PHE A 40 9.43 16.89 -5.61
N ILE A 41 8.19 16.69 -6.07
CA ILE A 41 7.71 15.39 -6.53
C ILE A 41 6.96 15.58 -7.84
N ARG A 42 7.42 14.91 -8.89
CA ARG A 42 6.82 14.98 -10.22
C ARG A 42 6.48 13.58 -10.71
N VAL A 43 5.30 13.42 -11.27
CA VAL A 43 4.95 12.22 -12.05
C VAL A 43 5.59 12.39 -13.43
N ILE A 44 6.55 11.53 -13.76
CA ILE A 44 7.27 11.58 -15.04
C ILE A 44 6.73 10.57 -16.05
N GLU A 45 6.11 9.49 -15.56
CA GLU A 45 5.41 8.51 -16.39
C GLU A 45 4.18 8.02 -15.61
N ALA A 46 3.04 7.90 -16.27
CA ALA A 46 1.84 7.31 -15.70
C ALA A 46 1.09 6.52 -16.76
N SER A 47 0.79 5.26 -16.46
CA SER A 47 -0.02 4.37 -17.28
C SER A 47 -0.85 3.46 -16.39
N PRO A 48 -1.81 2.70 -16.94
CA PRO A 48 -2.57 1.72 -16.16
C PRO A 48 -1.72 0.67 -15.44
N GLN A 49 -0.48 0.46 -15.89
CA GLN A 49 0.41 -0.61 -15.43
C GLN A 49 1.55 -0.13 -14.52
N LYS A 50 1.88 1.16 -14.56
CA LYS A 50 2.94 1.73 -13.72
C LYS A 50 2.80 3.24 -13.58
N VAL A 51 3.31 3.75 -12.46
CA VAL A 51 3.53 5.17 -12.26
C VAL A 51 4.96 5.36 -11.80
N THR A 52 5.66 6.32 -12.42
CA THR A 52 7.02 6.68 -12.10
C THR A 52 7.09 8.11 -11.60
N PHE A 53 7.74 8.29 -10.45
CA PHE A 53 7.95 9.58 -9.83
C PHE A 53 9.43 9.95 -9.88
N GLU A 54 9.71 11.22 -10.15
CA GLU A 54 10.96 11.86 -9.79
C GLU A 54 10.77 12.57 -8.44
N ILE A 55 11.57 12.21 -7.45
CA ILE A 55 11.52 12.75 -6.09
C ILE A 55 12.83 13.50 -5.83
N ARG A 56 12.72 14.78 -5.47
CA ARG A 56 13.81 15.71 -5.19
C ARG A 56 13.84 16.10 -3.70
N ILE A 57 13.71 15.10 -2.83
CA ILE A 57 13.69 15.27 -1.38
C ILE A 57 14.83 14.45 -0.81
N LYS A 58 15.64 15.08 0.05
CA LYS A 58 16.74 14.42 0.74
C LYS A 58 16.22 13.79 2.03
N PHE A 59 16.15 12.46 2.03
CA PHE A 59 15.86 11.67 3.22
C PHE A 59 17.16 11.27 3.93
N THR A 60 17.10 11.08 5.25
CA THR A 60 18.23 10.54 6.02
C THR A 60 18.32 9.02 5.89
N GLN A 61 17.19 8.36 5.67
CA GLN A 61 17.05 6.93 5.46
C GLN A 61 17.51 6.56 4.05
N SER A 62 18.22 5.44 3.90
CA SER A 62 18.70 4.96 2.59
C SER A 62 17.63 4.26 1.75
N HIS A 63 16.56 3.79 2.40
CA HIS A 63 15.42 3.12 1.78
C HIS A 63 14.15 3.56 2.50
N LEU A 64 13.08 3.76 1.75
CA LEU A 64 11.77 4.08 2.29
C LEU A 64 10.69 3.27 1.57
N TYR A 65 9.59 3.03 2.28
CA TYR A 65 8.43 2.32 1.75
C TYR A 65 7.51 3.31 1.05
N HIS A 66 7.22 3.07 -0.22
CA HIS A 66 6.36 3.93 -1.04
C HIS A 66 5.05 3.19 -1.28
N ILE A 67 3.93 3.89 -1.11
CA ILE A 67 2.57 3.37 -1.28
C ILE A 67 1.83 4.33 -2.18
N ILE A 68 1.13 3.80 -3.18
CA ILE A 68 0.11 4.54 -3.92
C ILE A 68 -1.25 4.05 -3.44
N ALA A 69 -2.03 4.96 -2.87
CA ALA A 69 -3.39 4.69 -2.41
C ALA A 69 -4.43 5.48 -3.21
N ASP A 70 -5.65 4.95 -3.30
CA ASP A 70 -6.81 5.70 -3.78
C ASP A 70 -7.38 6.64 -2.70
N ALA A 71 -8.47 7.34 -3.01
CA ALA A 71 -9.13 8.24 -2.07
C ALA A 71 -9.78 7.55 -0.85
N ASN A 72 -9.88 6.22 -0.86
CA ASN A 72 -10.43 5.42 0.22
C ASN A 72 -9.33 4.70 1.02
N ASP A 73 -8.07 5.12 0.86
CA ASP A 73 -6.87 4.52 1.46
C ASP A 73 -6.62 3.06 1.03
N ASN A 74 -7.17 2.61 -0.11
CA ASN A 74 -6.85 1.28 -0.64
C ASN A 74 -5.48 1.29 -1.31
N PHE A 75 -4.60 0.39 -0.91
CA PHE A 75 -3.24 0.32 -1.44
C PHE A 75 -3.24 -0.33 -2.81
N ILE A 76 -3.03 0.49 -3.85
CA ILE A 76 -3.00 0.06 -5.24
C ILE A 76 -1.64 -0.46 -5.63
N ALA A 77 -0.57 0.17 -5.16
CA ALA A 77 0.82 -0.25 -5.38
C ALA A 77 1.67 0.05 -4.16
N GLU A 78 2.71 -0.74 -3.92
CA GLU A 78 3.64 -0.51 -2.80
C GLU A 78 5.00 -1.17 -3.02
N GLY A 79 6.01 -0.72 -2.28
CA GLY A 79 7.32 -1.37 -2.24
C GLY A 79 8.41 -0.58 -1.52
N TRP A 80 9.52 -1.27 -1.24
CA TRP A 80 10.76 -0.66 -0.75
C TRP A 80 11.59 -0.11 -1.90
N PHE A 81 12.01 1.14 -1.78
CA PHE A 81 12.85 1.80 -2.78
C PHE A 81 14.04 2.50 -2.14
N PRO A 82 15.22 2.48 -2.78
CA PRO A 82 16.36 3.26 -2.34
C PRO A 82 16.08 4.76 -2.53
N THR A 83 16.53 5.56 -1.57
CA THR A 83 16.49 7.02 -1.64
C THR A 83 17.79 7.58 -2.22
N ALA A 84 17.78 8.84 -2.63
CA ALA A 84 18.96 9.50 -3.16
C ALA A 84 20.08 9.61 -2.11
N LYS A 85 21.23 8.98 -2.39
CA LYS A 85 22.48 9.19 -1.63
C LYS A 85 23.30 10.39 -2.13
N ASN A 86 22.95 10.94 -3.29
CA ASN A 86 23.70 12.02 -3.92
C ASN A 86 23.36 13.40 -3.29
N PRO A 87 24.24 14.40 -3.39
CA PRO A 87 24.01 15.72 -2.79
C PRO A 87 22.83 16.48 -3.41
N ARG A 88 22.38 16.08 -4.61
CA ARG A 88 21.21 16.68 -5.27
C ARG A 88 19.89 16.19 -4.69
N GLY A 89 19.89 15.07 -3.96
CA GLY A 89 18.69 14.51 -3.34
C GLY A 89 17.63 14.04 -4.35
N ILE A 90 18.03 13.70 -5.58
CA ILE A 90 17.11 13.29 -6.66
C ILE A 90 17.18 11.79 -6.88
N TYR A 91 16.03 11.13 -6.87
CA TYR A 91 15.87 9.73 -7.23
C TYR A 91 14.54 9.47 -7.93
N THR A 92 14.45 8.34 -8.63
CA THR A 92 13.27 7.93 -9.39
C THR A 92 12.73 6.62 -8.84
N VAL A 93 11.41 6.54 -8.68
CA VAL A 93 10.73 5.31 -8.23
C VAL A 93 9.61 4.94 -9.18
N THR A 94 9.55 3.67 -9.57
CA THR A 94 8.51 3.12 -10.43
C THR A 94 7.71 2.10 -9.64
N LEU A 95 6.43 2.39 -9.43
CA LEU A 95 5.51 1.48 -8.75
C LEU A 95 4.56 0.84 -9.76
N ARG A 96 4.26 -0.44 -9.55
CA ARG A 96 3.29 -1.21 -10.34
C ARG A 96 2.11 -1.61 -9.46
N PRO A 97 0.87 -1.62 -9.98
CA PRO A 97 -0.28 -2.10 -9.24
C PRO A 97 -0.07 -3.52 -8.71
N LYS A 98 -0.66 -3.80 -7.54
CA LYS A 98 -0.78 -5.17 -7.02
C LYS A 98 -1.58 -6.03 -8.01
N LYS A 99 -1.38 -7.35 -7.93
CA LYS A 99 -2.06 -8.31 -8.82
C LYS A 99 -3.59 -8.10 -8.81
N GLY A 100 -4.18 -7.97 -9.99
CA GLY A 100 -5.62 -7.76 -10.18
C GLY A 100 -6.07 -6.30 -10.06
N LEU A 101 -5.16 -5.37 -9.79
CA LEU A 101 -5.45 -3.93 -9.79
C LEU A 101 -4.82 -3.25 -11.01
N THR A 102 -5.38 -2.12 -11.40
CA THR A 102 -4.84 -1.23 -12.44
C THR A 102 -5.06 0.22 -12.03
N PHE A 103 -4.18 1.08 -12.51
CA PHE A 103 -4.36 2.51 -12.38
C PHE A 103 -5.38 3.02 -13.40
N GLN A 104 -6.30 3.88 -12.95
CA GLN A 104 -7.37 4.43 -13.77
C GLN A 104 -6.99 5.83 -14.29
N PRO A 105 -7.11 6.10 -15.60
CA PRO A 105 -6.93 7.45 -16.15
C PRO A 105 -7.96 8.44 -15.58
N GLY A 106 -7.53 9.67 -15.28
CA GLY A 106 -8.36 10.71 -14.66
C GLY A 106 -8.57 10.54 -13.16
N GLN A 107 -8.18 9.41 -12.58
CA GLN A 107 -8.34 9.15 -11.16
C GLN A 107 -7.24 9.84 -10.34
N THR A 108 -7.64 10.42 -9.21
CA THR A 108 -6.73 10.94 -8.19
C THR A 108 -6.23 9.81 -7.30
N TYR A 109 -4.92 9.82 -7.03
CA TYR A 109 -4.22 8.94 -6.11
C TYR A 109 -3.31 9.73 -5.18
N PHE A 110 -2.80 9.04 -4.16
CA PHE A 110 -1.93 9.61 -3.15
C PHE A 110 -0.67 8.76 -3.01
N LEU A 111 0.48 9.39 -3.19
CA LEU A 111 1.78 8.81 -2.86
C LEU A 111 2.06 9.06 -1.38
N CYS A 112 2.09 7.99 -0.59
CA CYS A 112 2.57 7.98 0.77
C CYS A 112 3.98 7.39 0.82
N ILE A 113 4.94 8.13 1.39
CA ILE A 113 6.29 7.63 1.67
C ILE A 113 6.40 7.45 3.18
N GLY A 114 6.76 6.27 3.67
CA GLY A 114 6.91 5.98 5.10
C GLY A 114 8.13 5.14 5.41
N GLU A 115 8.44 5.01 6.70
CA GLU A 115 9.64 4.31 7.19
C GLU A 115 9.44 2.81 7.42
N GLN A 116 8.20 2.32 7.36
CA GLN A 116 7.83 0.99 7.85
C GLN A 116 7.02 0.23 6.79
N ASN A 117 7.07 -1.10 6.81
CA ASN A 117 6.14 -1.89 6.01
C ASN A 117 4.75 -1.86 6.69
N PRO A 118 3.67 -1.50 5.98
CA PRO A 118 2.32 -1.52 6.53
C PRO A 118 1.89 -2.86 7.11
N GLU A 119 2.33 -3.99 6.56
CA GLU A 119 1.95 -5.32 7.08
C GLU A 119 2.30 -5.51 8.56
N HIS A 120 3.42 -4.92 9.00
CA HIS A 120 3.86 -4.98 10.39
C HIS A 120 3.05 -4.05 11.29
N ILE A 121 2.76 -2.83 10.82
CA ILE A 121 2.07 -1.81 11.62
C ILE A 121 0.58 -2.09 11.71
N LEU A 122 0.00 -2.61 10.64
CA LEU A 122 -1.43 -2.87 10.53
C LEU A 122 -1.90 -4.07 11.36
N TYR A 123 -0.96 -4.86 11.88
CA TYR A 123 -1.24 -5.89 12.87
C TYR A 123 -1.72 -5.27 14.20
N TYR A 124 -1.09 -4.18 14.64
CA TYR A 124 -1.35 -3.56 15.95
C TYR A 124 -2.18 -2.26 15.85
N SER A 125 -2.15 -1.58 14.71
CA SER A 125 -2.79 -0.28 14.48
C SER A 125 -3.62 -0.29 13.19
N SER A 126 -4.58 0.62 13.03
CA SER A 126 -5.20 0.88 11.72
C SER A 126 -4.62 2.12 11.04
N ASN A 127 -3.73 2.83 11.73
CA ASN A 127 -3.14 4.07 11.26
C ASN A 127 -1.73 3.80 10.74
N TYR A 128 -1.45 4.25 9.52
CA TYR A 128 -0.13 4.22 8.93
C TYR A 128 0.35 5.65 8.69
N ARG A 129 1.52 6.00 9.25
CA ARG A 129 2.06 7.35 9.19
C ARG A 129 2.89 7.56 7.93
N CYS A 130 2.49 8.54 7.13
CA CYS A 130 3.29 9.02 6.02
C CYS A 130 4.30 10.08 6.50
N LEU A 131 5.54 10.00 6.03
CA LEU A 131 6.48 11.12 6.04
C LEU A 131 6.09 12.15 4.98
N ILE A 132 5.79 11.67 3.78
CA ILE A 132 5.28 12.47 2.66
C ILE A 132 3.91 11.95 2.27
N TYR A 133 2.97 12.86 2.05
CA TYR A 133 1.66 12.57 1.48
C TYR A 133 1.41 13.49 0.28
N TYR A 134 1.59 12.95 -0.93
CA TYR A 134 1.54 13.73 -2.17
C TYR A 134 0.37 13.30 -3.06
N LYS A 135 -0.56 14.22 -3.32
CA LYS A 135 -1.70 14.02 -4.22
C LYS A 135 -1.26 14.16 -5.68
N PHE A 136 -1.67 13.21 -6.52
CA PHE A 136 -1.47 13.29 -7.97
C PHE A 136 -2.67 12.73 -8.73
N THR A 137 -2.80 13.09 -10.01
CA THR A 137 -3.85 12.57 -10.90
C THR A 137 -3.19 11.94 -12.11
N ILE A 138 -3.69 10.79 -12.53
CA ILE A 138 -3.21 10.15 -13.76
C ILE A 138 -3.88 10.86 -14.94
N PRO A 139 -3.12 11.39 -15.91
CA PRO A 139 -3.69 12.10 -17.03
C PRO A 139 -4.66 11.20 -17.82
N GLN A 140 -5.77 11.77 -18.27
CA GLN A 140 -6.55 11.16 -19.34
C GLN A 140 -5.78 11.38 -20.63
N ASN A 141 -5.33 10.31 -21.28
CA ASN A 141 -4.84 10.44 -22.64
C ASN A 141 -6.06 10.84 -23.50
N HIS A 142 -6.05 12.08 -23.99
CA HIS A 142 -7.00 12.58 -24.99
C HIS A 142 -6.69 11.99 -26.37
#